data_AF-A0A6V7M6U7-F1
#
_entry.id   AF-A0A6V7M6U7-F1
#
_cell.length_a   1.000
_cell.length_b   1.000
_cell.length_c   1.000
_cell.angle_alpha   90.00
_cell.angle_beta   90.00
_cell.angle_gamma   90.00
#
_symmetry.space_group_name_H-M   'P 1'
#
loop_
_entity.id
_entity.type
_entity.pdbx_description
1 polymer ?
#
loop_
_entity_poly.entity_id
_entity_poly.type
_entity_poly.pdbx_seq_one_letter_code
_entity_poly.pdbx_strand_id
1 'polypeptide(L)' 'MMLKWVTTYCPQATYLMKTDDDMYVNVENLVSSLRARPQVEGTLMGSLICFAKPISDPKNK' A
#
# COMPACT_ATOMS: atom_id res chain seq x y z
N MET A 1 -11.54 6.10 -6.32
CA MET A 1 -11.11 6.58 -7.66
C MET A 1 -9.60 6.49 -7.90
N MET A 2 -8.75 6.31 -6.88
CA MET A 2 -7.27 6.24 -7.01
C MET A 2 -6.79 5.22 -8.05
N LEU A 3 -7.19 3.95 -7.95
CA LEU A 3 -6.68 2.90 -8.84
C LEU A 3 -6.99 3.20 -10.32
N LYS A 4 -8.23 3.60 -10.63
CA LYS A 4 -8.63 4.00 -12.00
C LYS A 4 -7.77 5.16 -12.52
N TRP A 5 -7.48 6.14 -11.67
CA TRP A 5 -6.68 7.30 -12.06
C TRP A 5 -5.23 6.87 -12.38
N VAL A 6 -4.59 6.11 -11.50
CA VAL A 6 -3.20 5.66 -11.71
C VAL A 6 -3.09 4.79 -12.96
N THR A 7 -4.02 3.87 -13.18
CA THR A 7 -3.98 3.00 -14.37
C THR A 7 -4.24 3.76 -15.67
N THR A 8 -4.95 4.89 -15.61
CA THR A 8 -5.24 5.73 -16.79
C THR A 8 -4.07 6.67 -17.12
N TYR A 9 -3.46 7.29 -16.10
CA TYR A 9 -2.50 8.39 -16.30
C TYR A 9 -1.04 8.04 -15.99
N CYS A 10 -0.78 6.90 -15.34
CA CYS A 10 0.57 6.44 -14.98
C CYS A 10 0.81 4.97 -15.38
N PRO A 11 0.64 4.59 -16.67
CA PRO A 11 0.69 3.19 -17.10
C PRO A 11 2.07 2.52 -16.92
N GLN A 12 3.14 3.31 -16.75
CA GLN A 12 4.51 2.81 -16.56
C GLN A 12 4.94 2.70 -15.08
N ALA A 13 4.08 3.07 -14.13
CA ALA A 13 4.43 3.00 -12.72
C ALA A 13 4.64 1.54 -12.29
N THR A 14 5.86 1.20 -11.85
CA THR A 14 6.20 -0.16 -11.40
C THR A 14 5.64 -0.49 -10.02
N TYR A 15 5.51 0.53 -9.15
CA TYR A 15 4.98 0.40 -7.81
C TYR A 15 4.01 1.54 -7.50
N LEU A 16 3.01 1.25 -6.68
CA LEU A 16 2.08 2.22 -6.13
C LEU A 16 2.03 2.06 -4.61
N MET A 17 2.27 3.14 -3.88
CA MET A 17 2.06 3.19 -2.43
C MET A 17 0.82 4.04 -2.13
N LYS A 18 -0.08 3.51 -1.31
CA LYS A 18 -1.17 4.28 -0.71
C LYS A 18 -0.90 4.42 0.78
N THR A 19 -0.95 5.64 1.29
CA THR A 19 -0.83 5.96 2.71
C THR A 19 -1.74 7.15 3.05
N ASP A 20 -1.90 7.42 4.34
CA ASP A 20 -2.66 8.58 4.82
C ASP A 20 -1.74 9.82 4.86
N ASP A 21 -2.31 11.02 4.96
CA ASP A 21 -1.56 12.28 4.89
C ASP A 21 -0.82 12.65 6.19
N ASP A 22 -1.12 11.96 7.29
CA ASP A 22 -0.51 12.10 8.60
C ASP A 22 0.59 11.06 8.89
N MET A 23 1.11 10.42 7.83
CA MET A 23 2.11 9.36 7.94
C MET A 23 3.53 9.84 7.63
N TYR A 24 4.50 9.42 8.46
CA TYR A 24 5.92 9.47 8.11
C TYR A 24 6.32 8.25 7.27
N VAL A 25 7.03 8.49 6.16
CA VAL A 25 7.55 7.43 5.29
C VAL A 25 9.06 7.59 5.12
N ASN A 26 9.82 6.57 5.53
CA ASN A 26 11.24 6.48 5.19
C ASN A 26 11.38 5.95 3.75
N VAL A 27 11.52 6.88 2.79
CA VAL A 27 11.57 6.57 1.36
C VAL A 27 12.82 5.79 0.98
N GLU A 28 13.98 6.10 1.56
CA GLU A 28 15.25 5.41 1.25
C GLU A 28 15.19 3.94 1.63
N ASN A 29 14.69 3.64 2.84
CA ASN A 29 14.52 2.27 3.29
C ASN A 29 13.44 1.54 2.48
N LEU A 30 12.35 2.21 2.12
CA LEU A 30 11.30 1.62 1.29
C LEU A 30 11.84 1.20 -0.08
N VAL A 31 12.53 2.10 -0.78
CA VAL A 31 13.11 1.81 -2.11
C VAL A 31 14.16 0.71 -2.03
N SER A 32 15.03 0.74 -1.02
CA SER A 32 16.04 -0.31 -0.80
C SER A 32 15.40 -1.67 -0.56
N SER A 33 14.33 -1.71 0.24
CA SER A 33 13.57 -2.94 0.52
C SER A 33 12.87 -3.50 -0.71
N LEU A 34 12.34 -2.63 -1.58
CA LEU A 34 11.68 -3.04 -2.83
C LEU A 34 12.69 -3.61 -3.83
N ARG A 35 13.87 -2.98 -3.97
CA ARG A 35 14.94 -3.43 -4.88
C ARG A 35 15.61 -4.74 -4.45
N ALA A 36 15.65 -5.01 -3.14
CA ALA A 36 16.24 -6.24 -2.60
C ALA A 36 15.37 -7.49 -2.84
N ARG A 37 14.09 -7.31 -3.20
CA ARG A 37 13.19 -8.42 -3.52
C ARG A 37 13.39 -8.86 -4.97
N PRO A 38 13.25 -10.15 -5.29
CA PRO A 38 13.12 -10.58 -6.68
C PRO A 38 11.97 -9.80 -7.31
N GLN A 39 12.09 -9.39 -8.58
CA GLN A 39 10.96 -8.80 -9.30
C GLN A 39 9.89 -9.87 -9.52
N VAL A 40 9.04 -10.05 -8.51
CA VAL A 40 7.88 -10.94 -8.58
C VAL A 40 6.66 -10.10 -8.89
N GLU A 41 5.91 -10.52 -9.92
CA GLU A 41 4.57 -9.99 -10.16
C GLU A 41 3.71 -10.15 -8.89
N GLY A 42 2.92 -9.13 -8.57
CA GLY A 42 1.98 -9.19 -7.44
C GLY A 42 2.54 -8.83 -6.06
N THR A 43 3.63 -8.06 -5.98
CA THR A 43 4.12 -7.54 -4.69
C THR A 43 3.06 -6.68 -3.98
N LEU A 44 2.61 -7.13 -2.80
CA LEU A 44 1.78 -6.36 -1.88
C LEU A 44 2.47 -6.37 -0.51
N MET A 45 2.68 -5.18 0.08
CA MET A 45 3.39 -5.03 1.35
C MET A 45 2.61 -4.09 2.28
N GLY A 46 2.63 -4.41 3.57
CA GLY A 46 1.96 -3.63 4.61
C GLY A 46 1.80 -4.44 5.89
N SER A 47 1.00 -3.91 6.81
CA SER A 47 0.55 -4.66 7.99
C SER A 47 -0.67 -5.49 7.61
N LEU A 48 -0.51 -6.81 7.56
CA LEU A 48 -1.59 -7.73 7.21
C LEU A 48 -2.43 -8.03 8.46
N ILE A 49 -3.73 -7.75 8.36
CA ILE A 49 -4.71 -8.18 9.36
C ILE A 49 -5.48 -9.36 8.80
N CYS A 50 -5.40 -10.50 9.48
CA CYS A 50 -6.13 -11.71 9.12
C CYS A 50 -7.35 -11.90 10.01
N PHE A 51 -8.41 -12.50 9.45
CA PHE A 51 -9.61 -12.90 10.20
C PHE A 51 -10.33 -11.75 10.92
N ALA A 52 -10.16 -10.51 10.45
CA ALA A 52 -10.91 -9.37 10.96
C ALA A 52 -12.41 -9.61 10.79
N LYS A 53 -13.18 -9.26 11.82
CA LYS A 53 -14.65 -9.25 11.79
C LYS A 53 -15.13 -7.81 11.97
N PRO A 54 -16.34 -7.47 11.47
CA PRO A 54 -16.93 -6.17 11.75
C PRO A 54 -17.01 -5.93 13.25
N ILE A 55 -16.60 -4.74 13.69
CA ILE A 55 -16.76 -4.31 15.08
C ILE A 55 -18.18 -3.76 15.22
N SER A 56 -19.00 -4.42 16.03
CA SER A 56 -20.41 -4.05 16.18
C SER A 56 -20.68 -3.02 17.29
N ASP A 57 -19.65 -2.63 18.05
CA ASP A 57 -19.78 -1.62 19.11
C ASP A 57 -20.00 -0.23 18.50
N PRO A 58 -21.14 0.45 18.76
CA PRO A 58 -21.42 1.78 18.20
C PRO A 58 -20.48 2.88 18.70
N LYS A 59 -19.70 2.64 19.76
CA LYS A 59 -18.71 3.58 20.28
C LYS A 59 -17.32 3.36 19.66
N ASN A 60 -17.13 2.29 18.90
CA ASN A 60 -15.91 2.08 18.14
C ASN A 60 -15.90 3.05 16.94
N LYS A 61 -14.70 3.52 16.58
CA LYS A 61 -14.53 4.44 15.45
C LYS A 61 -14.82 3.75 14.12
#